data_AF-A0A453IBL5-F1
#
_entry.id   AF-A0A453IBL5-F1
#
_cell.length_a   1.000
_cell.length_b   1.000
_cell.length_c   1.000
_cell.angle_alpha   90.00
_cell.angle_beta   90.00
_cell.angle_gamma   90.00
#
_symmetry.space_group_name_H-M   'P 1'
#
loop_
_entity.id
_entity.type
_entity.pdbx_description
1 polymer ?
#
loop_
_entity_poly.entity_id
_entity_poly.type
_entity_poly.pdbx_seq_one_letter_code
_entity_poly.pdbx_strand_id
1 'polypeptide(L)'
;MQCPLFSKCSLTIDTVIRPDNGCSENAHNLNSQQLAEREVEIVDIASVSRDYWSKVITAPKVDLTTFKSQRTDRGPLLNGWMDSCRPVMTIYKLVIMDAPIWGLGERLEDCLIAGERALFLACHRMCFAWIDEWYGMTMEQIREMERHTDLLLKKTLKKA
;
A
#
# COMPACT_ATOMS: atom_id res chain seq x y z
N MET A 1 -13.02 7.43 2.77
CA MET A 1 -13.94 7.32 1.61
C MET A 1 -15.37 7.16 2.15
N GLN A 2 -16.40 7.79 1.59
CA GLN A 2 -17.80 7.64 2.05
C GLN A 2 -18.66 6.98 0.98
N CYS A 3 -19.34 5.88 1.32
CA CYS A 3 -20.21 5.15 0.40
C CYS A 3 -21.66 5.67 0.52
N PRO A 4 -22.28 6.19 -0.54
CA PRO A 4 -23.64 6.72 -0.48
C PRO A 4 -24.70 5.68 -0.08
N LEU A 5 -24.45 4.41 -0.36
CA LEU A 5 -25.34 3.28 -0.02
C LEU A 5 -25.21 2.83 1.45
N PHE A 6 -24.11 3.20 2.09
CA PHE A 6 -23.82 2.90 3.50
C PHE A 6 -23.29 4.18 4.17
N SER A 7 -24.18 5.15 4.36
CA SER A 7 -23.85 6.49 4.86
C SER A 7 -23.16 6.53 6.23
N LYS A 8 -23.16 5.40 6.97
CA LYS A 8 -22.47 5.24 8.25
C LYS A 8 -21.15 4.46 8.15
N CYS A 9 -20.82 3.93 6.98
CA CYS A 9 -19.60 3.15 6.76
C CYS A 9 -18.45 4.10 6.37
N SER A 10 -17.32 4.03 7.07
CA SER A 10 -16.17 4.88 6.83
C SER A 10 -14.85 4.12 6.86
N LEU A 11 -13.97 4.46 5.92
CA LEU A 11 -12.58 4.01 5.86
C LEU A 11 -11.67 5.24 5.89
N THR A 12 -10.78 5.26 6.88
CA THR A 12 -9.74 6.28 7.07
C THR A 12 -8.36 5.63 7.03
N ILE A 13 -7.44 6.22 6.29
CA ILE A 13 -6.06 5.76 6.16
C ILE A 13 -5.14 6.95 6.43
N ASP A 14 -4.57 7.00 7.62
CA ASP A 14 -3.56 8.01 7.98
C ASP A 14 -2.17 7.45 7.73
N THR A 15 -1.29 8.24 7.13
CA THR A 15 0.05 7.79 6.72
C THR A 15 1.14 8.65 7.33
N VAL A 16 2.08 8.02 8.01
CA VAL A 16 3.34 8.63 8.48
C VAL A 16 4.50 7.93 7.78
N ILE A 17 5.45 8.70 7.26
CA ILE A 17 6.65 8.17 6.60
C ILE A 17 7.86 8.49 7.48
N ARG A 18 8.69 7.49 7.77
CA ARG A 18 9.94 7.66 8.53
C ARG A 18 11.13 7.06 7.78
N PRO A 19 12.33 7.64 7.89
CA PRO A 19 13.56 7.05 7.37
C PRO A 19 14.10 5.96 8.31
N ASP A 20 13.27 4.96 8.61
CA ASP A 20 13.60 3.81 9.46
C ASP A 20 13.17 2.49 8.79
N ASN A 21 13.45 1.36 9.45
CA ASN A 21 13.12 0.00 9.02
C ASN A 21 11.89 -0.59 9.76
N GLY A 22 10.98 0.24 10.25
CA GLY A 22 9.78 -0.23 10.95
C GLY A 22 9.91 -0.27 12.47
N CYS A 23 11.00 0.26 13.02
CA CYS A 23 11.27 0.22 14.46
C CYS A 23 10.52 1.27 15.29
N SER A 24 9.76 2.19 14.68
CA SER A 24 9.02 3.20 15.43
C SER A 24 7.73 2.63 16.03
N GLU A 25 7.75 2.37 17.34
CA GLU A 25 6.56 2.02 18.11
C GLU A 25 5.66 3.26 18.30
N ASN A 26 4.45 3.25 17.75
CA ASN A 26 3.47 4.36 17.79
C ASN A 26 3.82 5.60 16.93
N ALA A 27 4.19 5.41 15.67
CA ALA A 27 4.49 6.50 14.73
C ALA A 27 3.39 7.58 14.58
N HIS A 28 2.13 7.26 14.93
CA HIS A 28 0.95 8.12 14.85
C HIS A 28 0.62 8.86 16.16
N ASN A 29 1.39 8.64 17.23
CA ASN A 29 1.14 9.22 18.56
C ASN A 29 -0.29 8.94 19.10
N LEU A 30 -0.76 7.70 18.90
CA LEU A 30 -2.04 7.23 19.43
C LEU A 30 -2.03 7.23 20.96
N ASN A 31 -3.20 7.47 21.55
CA ASN A 31 -3.38 7.37 22.99
C ASN A 31 -3.41 5.89 23.45
N SER A 32 -3.36 5.67 24.77
CA SER A 32 -3.29 4.32 25.34
C SER A 32 -4.49 3.43 24.99
N GLN A 33 -5.69 3.99 24.84
CA GLN A 33 -6.87 3.22 24.45
C GLN A 33 -6.76 2.75 23.01
N GLN A 34 -6.46 3.65 22.09
CA GLN A 34 -6.28 3.34 20.67
C GLN A 34 -5.14 2.34 20.45
N LEU A 35 -4.06 2.43 21.24
CA LEU A 35 -2.96 1.47 21.17
C LEU A 35 -3.35 0.06 21.61
N ALA A 36 -4.23 -0.05 22.61
CA ALA A 36 -4.71 -1.34 23.11
C ALA A 36 -5.64 -2.04 22.12
N GLU A 37 -6.40 -1.28 21.33
CA GLU A 37 -7.30 -1.80 20.29
C GLU A 37 -6.58 -2.11 18.96
N ARG A 38 -5.39 -1.55 18.76
CA ARG A 38 -4.66 -1.64 17.48
C ARG A 38 -3.95 -2.98 17.31
N GLU A 39 -4.12 -3.57 16.13
CA GLU A 39 -3.26 -4.63 15.61
C GLU A 39 -2.16 -4.07 14.69
N VAL A 40 -0.98 -4.68 14.71
CA VAL A 40 0.17 -4.28 13.89
C VAL A 40 0.57 -5.42 12.97
N GLU A 41 0.56 -5.15 11.66
CA GLU A 41 1.08 -6.06 10.65
C GLU A 41 2.25 -5.44 9.89
N ILE A 42 3.32 -6.22 9.69
CA ILE A 42 4.44 -5.85 8.82
C ILE A 42 4.17 -6.40 7.42
N VAL A 43 4.09 -5.49 6.44
CA VAL A 43 3.90 -5.85 5.02
C VAL A 43 5.25 -5.90 4.31
N ASP A 44 5.77 -7.11 4.07
CA ASP A 44 6.99 -7.32 3.29
C ASP A 44 6.68 -7.36 1.79
N ILE A 45 7.17 -6.37 1.04
CA ILE A 45 6.97 -6.29 -0.42
C ILE A 45 7.67 -7.41 -1.18
N ALA A 46 8.72 -8.03 -0.63
CA ALA A 46 9.38 -9.19 -1.25
C ALA A 46 8.56 -10.48 -1.07
N SER A 47 7.65 -10.52 -0.09
CA SER A 47 6.80 -11.69 0.16
C SER A 47 5.78 -11.93 -0.95
N VAL A 48 5.43 -13.21 -1.15
CA VAL A 48 4.40 -13.64 -2.09
C VAL A 48 3.12 -13.96 -1.30
N SER A 49 2.16 -13.04 -1.28
CA SER A 49 0.85 -13.34 -0.71
C SER A 49 0.03 -14.25 -1.63
N ARG A 50 -0.59 -15.29 -1.07
CA ARG A 50 -1.45 -16.25 -1.77
C ARG A 50 -2.93 -16.15 -1.37
N ASP A 51 -3.30 -15.10 -0.66
CA ASP A 51 -4.66 -14.88 -0.20
C ASP A 51 -5.64 -14.62 -1.37
N TYR A 52 -6.94 -14.58 -1.09
CA TYR A 52 -7.96 -14.33 -2.12
C TYR A 52 -7.77 -12.97 -2.78
N TRP A 53 -7.51 -11.94 -1.98
CA TRP A 53 -7.37 -10.56 -2.45
C TRP A 53 -6.14 -10.36 -3.33
N SER A 54 -5.04 -11.08 -3.09
CA SER A 54 -3.84 -11.05 -3.93
C SER A 54 -4.06 -11.62 -5.32
N LYS A 55 -5.10 -12.44 -5.52
CA LYS A 55 -5.52 -12.91 -6.84
C LYS A 55 -6.43 -11.92 -7.55
N VAL A 56 -7.28 -11.21 -6.80
CA VAL A 56 -8.19 -10.19 -7.34
C VAL A 56 -7.42 -8.94 -7.73
N ILE A 57 -6.46 -8.53 -6.89
CA ILE A 57 -5.63 -7.36 -7.12
C ILE A 57 -4.47 -7.78 -8.02
N THR A 58 -4.43 -7.24 -9.23
CA THR A 58 -3.40 -7.59 -10.21
C THR A 58 -2.07 -6.94 -9.81
N ALA A 59 -1.22 -7.67 -9.11
CA ALA A 59 0.18 -7.27 -8.91
C ALA A 59 1.04 -7.67 -10.12
N PRO A 60 2.13 -6.93 -10.41
CA PRO A 60 3.09 -7.33 -11.44
C PRO A 60 3.66 -8.71 -11.14
N LYS A 61 3.90 -9.48 -12.21
CA LYS A 61 4.58 -10.79 -12.13
C LYS A 61 6.09 -10.68 -11.84
N VAL A 62 6.59 -9.48 -11.55
CA VAL A 62 8.01 -9.26 -11.25
C VAL A 62 8.32 -9.87 -9.89
N ASP A 63 9.31 -10.76 -9.87
CA ASP A 63 9.86 -11.32 -8.65
C ASP A 63 10.93 -10.39 -8.08
N LEU A 64 10.62 -9.74 -6.95
CA LEU A 64 11.53 -8.80 -6.30
C LEU A 64 12.75 -9.47 -5.67
N THR A 65 12.70 -10.79 -5.46
CA THR A 65 13.84 -11.57 -4.95
C THR A 65 14.89 -11.85 -6.04
N THR A 66 14.57 -11.58 -7.31
CA THR A 66 15.50 -11.69 -8.44
C THR A 66 15.69 -10.36 -9.17
N PHE A 67 14.76 -9.41 -9.03
CA PHE A 67 14.82 -8.12 -9.69
C PHE A 67 15.97 -7.25 -9.16
N LYS A 68 16.76 -6.69 -10.07
CA LYS A 68 17.77 -5.67 -9.78
C LYS A 68 17.61 -4.49 -10.73
N SER A 69 17.46 -3.30 -10.17
CA SER A 69 17.35 -2.04 -10.90
C SER A 69 18.64 -1.74 -11.66
N GLN A 70 18.52 -1.42 -12.94
CA GLN A 70 19.67 -1.04 -13.77
C GLN A 70 20.09 0.41 -13.56
N ARG A 71 19.18 1.27 -13.05
CA ARG A 71 19.46 2.70 -12.83
C ARG A 71 19.94 3.02 -11.41
N THR A 72 19.61 2.19 -10.43
CA THR A 72 19.90 2.46 -9.01
C THR A 72 20.72 1.37 -8.32
N ASP A 73 20.95 0.25 -9.00
CA ASP A 73 21.58 -0.97 -8.46
C ASP A 73 20.83 -1.60 -7.26
N ARG A 74 19.63 -1.12 -6.93
CA ARG A 74 18.81 -1.65 -5.83
C ARG A 74 18.18 -3.00 -6.18
N GLY A 75 18.03 -3.83 -5.16
CA GLY A 75 17.62 -5.22 -5.30
C GLY A 75 18.79 -6.14 -5.68
N PRO A 76 18.60 -7.47 -5.66
CA PRO A 76 17.38 -8.18 -5.24
C PRO A 76 17.03 -8.01 -3.76
N LEU A 77 15.75 -8.06 -3.44
CA LEU A 77 15.24 -8.04 -2.07
C LEU A 77 15.22 -9.46 -1.51
N LEU A 78 16.31 -9.84 -0.82
CA LEU A 78 16.46 -11.15 -0.19
C LEU A 78 15.89 -11.17 1.24
N ASN A 79 15.84 -12.34 1.86
CA ASN A 79 15.44 -12.46 3.26
C ASN A 79 16.29 -11.53 4.14
N GLY A 80 15.64 -10.71 4.97
CA GLY A 80 16.31 -9.72 5.82
C GLY A 80 16.62 -8.38 5.14
N TRP A 81 16.15 -8.14 3.91
CA TRP A 81 16.44 -6.90 3.16
C TRP A 81 16.03 -5.63 3.93
N MET A 82 14.96 -5.67 4.73
CA MET A 82 14.49 -4.54 5.54
C MET A 82 15.57 -4.03 6.50
N ASP A 83 16.42 -4.94 7.02
CA ASP A 83 17.50 -4.60 7.95
C ASP A 83 18.81 -4.28 7.24
N SER A 84 19.11 -4.96 6.12
CA SER A 84 20.41 -4.86 5.44
C SER A 84 20.48 -3.80 4.35
N CYS A 85 19.37 -3.46 3.69
CA CYS A 85 19.38 -2.53 2.55
C CYS A 85 19.35 -1.07 3.00
N ARG A 86 20.09 -0.22 2.28
CA ARG A 86 20.07 1.24 2.47
C ARG A 86 20.04 1.95 1.10
N PRO A 87 19.36 3.10 0.98
CA PRO A 87 18.46 3.68 2.00
C PRO A 87 17.19 2.84 2.18
N VAL A 88 16.61 2.90 3.38
CA VAL A 88 15.32 2.28 3.71
C VAL A 88 14.43 3.33 4.38
N MET A 89 13.13 3.20 4.17
CA MET A 89 12.09 3.99 4.82
C MET A 89 10.88 3.11 5.08
N THR A 90 10.06 3.51 6.04
CA THR A 90 8.83 2.80 6.38
C THR A 90 7.63 3.74 6.28
N ILE A 91 6.54 3.21 5.73
CA ILE A 91 5.25 3.88 5.62
C ILE A 91 4.31 3.25 6.65
N TYR A 92 4.09 3.95 7.76
CA TYR A 92 3.16 3.53 8.81
C TYR A 92 1.76 3.97 8.41
N LYS A 93 0.95 3.02 7.91
CA LYS A 93 -0.45 3.25 7.55
C LYS A 93 -1.35 2.82 8.71
N LEU A 94 -2.03 3.78 9.33
CA LEU A 94 -3.09 3.52 10.29
C LEU A 94 -4.41 3.41 9.54
N VAL A 95 -4.97 2.21 9.51
CA VAL A 95 -6.25 1.93 8.84
C VAL A 95 -7.32 1.84 9.91
N ILE A 96 -8.37 2.66 9.77
CA ILE A 96 -9.52 2.66 10.65
C ILE A 96 -10.75 2.41 9.79
N MET A 97 -11.46 1.33 10.09
CA MET A 97 -12.67 0.93 9.42
C MET A 97 -13.82 0.97 10.45
N ASP A 98 -14.88 1.69 10.13
CA ASP A 98 -16.11 1.73 10.93
C ASP A 98 -17.27 1.34 10.00
N ALA A 99 -17.85 0.17 10.21
CA ALA A 99 -19.00 -0.32 9.48
C ALA A 99 -20.10 -0.74 10.45
N PRO A 100 -20.94 0.20 10.94
CA PRO A 100 -21.94 -0.05 11.98
C PRO A 100 -23.19 -0.71 11.39
N ILE A 101 -23.00 -1.92 10.86
CA ILE A 101 -24.01 -2.77 10.23
C ILE A 101 -24.37 -3.88 11.19
N TRP A 102 -25.64 -3.92 11.60
CA TRP A 102 -26.14 -4.92 12.55
C TRP A 102 -25.94 -6.34 12.01
N GLY A 103 -25.28 -7.20 12.80
CA GLY A 103 -25.08 -8.62 12.51
C GLY A 103 -23.96 -8.96 11.52
N LEU A 104 -23.37 -7.98 10.82
CA LEU A 104 -22.33 -8.22 9.79
C LEU A 104 -21.13 -7.27 9.85
N GLY A 105 -21.13 -6.25 10.73
CA GLY A 105 -20.10 -5.21 10.80
C GLY A 105 -18.67 -5.73 10.84
N GLU A 106 -18.31 -6.49 11.88
CA GLU A 106 -16.95 -7.03 12.10
C GLU A 106 -16.40 -7.80 10.87
N ARG A 107 -17.19 -8.73 10.31
CA ARG A 107 -16.77 -9.49 9.12
C ARG A 107 -16.59 -8.60 7.89
N LEU A 108 -17.36 -7.52 7.76
CA LEU A 108 -17.21 -6.57 6.67
C LEU A 108 -15.96 -5.70 6.88
N GLU A 109 -15.69 -5.29 8.11
CA GLU A 109 -14.49 -4.52 8.47
C GLU A 109 -13.23 -5.32 8.16
N ASP A 110 -13.14 -6.57 8.64
CA ASP A 110 -12.04 -7.49 8.35
C ASP A 110 -11.82 -7.66 6.85
N CYS A 111 -12.91 -7.83 6.09
CA CYS A 111 -12.89 -8.03 4.66
C CYS A 111 -12.31 -6.80 3.92
N LEU A 112 -12.72 -5.59 4.33
CA LEU A 112 -12.23 -4.34 3.75
C LEU A 112 -10.79 -4.04 4.14
N ILE A 113 -10.41 -4.28 5.39
CA ILE A 113 -9.02 -4.16 5.86
C ILE A 113 -8.11 -5.12 5.08
N ALA A 114 -8.53 -6.37 4.88
CA ALA A 114 -7.78 -7.34 4.09
C ALA A 114 -7.63 -6.90 2.61
N GLY A 115 -8.67 -6.27 2.04
CA GLY A 115 -8.62 -5.66 0.71
C GLY A 115 -7.59 -4.53 0.62
N GLU A 116 -7.62 -3.57 1.57
CA GLU A 116 -6.66 -2.46 1.64
C GLU A 116 -5.22 -2.95 1.83
N ARG A 117 -5.02 -3.92 2.71
CA ARG A 117 -3.71 -4.57 2.91
C ARG A 117 -3.16 -5.14 1.60
N ALA A 118 -3.98 -5.90 0.86
CA ALA A 118 -3.56 -6.49 -0.41
C ALA A 118 -3.29 -5.41 -1.47
N LEU A 119 -4.06 -4.32 -1.48
CA LEU A 119 -3.83 -3.15 -2.34
C LEU A 119 -2.49 -2.49 -2.02
N PHE A 120 -2.18 -2.24 -0.74
CA PHE A 120 -0.90 -1.69 -0.33
C PHE A 120 0.25 -2.58 -0.78
N LEU A 121 0.19 -3.89 -0.54
CA LEU A 121 1.23 -4.81 -0.98
C LEU A 121 1.45 -4.72 -2.50
N ALA A 122 0.39 -4.78 -3.29
CA ALA A 122 0.48 -4.69 -4.75
C ALA A 122 1.07 -3.37 -5.23
N CYS A 123 0.58 -2.23 -4.70
CA CYS A 123 1.06 -0.91 -5.08
C CYS A 123 2.55 -0.70 -4.73
N HIS A 124 3.00 -1.08 -3.54
CA HIS A 124 4.41 -0.89 -3.17
C HIS A 124 5.34 -1.84 -3.92
N ARG A 125 4.87 -3.06 -4.25
CA ARG A 125 5.57 -3.96 -5.18
C ARG A 125 5.73 -3.33 -6.56
N MET A 126 4.67 -2.71 -7.10
CA MET A 126 4.73 -1.96 -8.36
C MET A 126 5.72 -0.81 -8.29
N CYS A 127 5.68 -0.01 -7.22
CA CYS A 127 6.62 1.10 -7.03
C CYS A 127 8.07 0.62 -7.08
N PHE A 128 8.41 -0.49 -6.42
CA PHE A 128 9.78 -0.99 -6.47
C PHE A 128 10.13 -1.64 -7.81
N ALA A 129 9.23 -2.44 -8.38
CA ALA A 129 9.44 -3.10 -9.69
C ALA A 129 9.64 -2.10 -10.83
N TRP A 130 9.00 -0.93 -10.76
CA TRP A 130 9.09 0.13 -11.76
C TRP A 130 10.07 1.24 -11.37
N ILE A 131 10.97 1.00 -10.41
CA ILE A 131 11.96 2.02 -10.00
C ILE A 131 12.78 2.57 -11.17
N ASP A 132 13.11 1.74 -12.16
CA ASP A 132 13.84 2.20 -13.34
C ASP A 132 13.01 3.13 -14.23
N GLU A 133 11.69 3.12 -14.14
CA GLU A 133 10.80 3.99 -14.92
C GLU A 133 10.68 5.38 -14.28
N TRP A 134 10.51 5.45 -12.96
CA TRP A 134 10.26 6.72 -12.26
C TRP A 134 11.47 7.36 -11.59
N TYR A 135 12.55 6.61 -11.34
CA TYR A 135 13.72 7.18 -10.65
C TYR A 135 14.30 8.36 -11.45
N GLY A 136 14.58 9.47 -10.78
CA GLY A 136 15.13 10.67 -11.43
C GLY A 136 14.17 11.45 -12.35
N MET A 137 12.87 11.11 -12.37
CA MET A 137 11.88 11.96 -13.03
C MET A 137 11.74 13.31 -12.31
N THR A 138 11.50 14.37 -13.06
CA THR A 138 11.16 15.68 -12.50
C THR A 138 9.68 15.74 -12.13
N MET A 139 9.30 16.64 -11.21
CA MET A 139 7.90 16.87 -10.87
C MET A 139 7.05 17.31 -12.07
N GLU A 140 7.65 17.95 -13.06
CA GLU A 140 6.97 18.32 -14.31
C GLU A 140 6.62 17.08 -15.14
N GLN A 141 7.57 16.15 -15.30
CA GLN A 141 7.33 14.89 -16.00
C GLN A 141 6.27 14.03 -15.29
N ILE A 142 6.28 14.00 -13.95
CA ILE A 142 5.25 13.30 -13.16
C ILE A 142 3.86 13.90 -13.42
N ARG A 143 3.73 15.23 -13.39
CA ARG A 143 2.46 15.92 -13.68
C ARG A 143 1.94 15.65 -15.08
N GLU A 144 2.83 15.57 -16.07
CA GLU A 144 2.42 15.25 -17.44
C GLU A 144 1.91 13.81 -17.56
N MET A 145 2.59 12.85 -16.91
CA MET A 145 2.11 11.47 -16.80
C MET A 145 0.75 11.38 -16.12
N GLU A 146 0.51 12.13 -15.04
CA GLU A 146 -0.78 12.21 -14.36
C GLU A 146 -1.87 12.72 -15.32
N ARG A 147 -1.61 13.81 -16.06
CA ARG A 147 -2.58 14.33 -17.06
C ARG A 147 -2.90 13.32 -18.15
N HIS A 148 -1.88 12.65 -18.70
CA HIS A 148 -2.06 11.61 -19.72
C HIS A 148 -2.89 10.44 -19.18
N THR A 149 -2.57 9.97 -17.98
CA THR A 149 -3.30 8.88 -17.30
C THR A 149 -4.75 9.26 -17.05
N ASP A 150 -5.02 10.47 -16.54
CA ASP A 150 -6.36 11.00 -16.33
C ASP A 150 -7.20 11.03 -17.61
N LEU A 151 -6.61 11.46 -18.72
CA LEU A 151 -7.28 11.49 -20.02
C LEU A 151 -7.61 10.08 -20.53
N LEU A 152 -6.67 9.13 -20.36
CA LEU A 152 -6.88 7.74 -20.75
C LEU A 152 -7.96 7.08 -19.89
N LEU A 153 -7.92 7.25 -18.57
CA LEU A 153 -8.93 6.74 -17.64
C LEU A 153 -10.32 7.27 -18.00
N LYS A 154 -10.45 8.58 -18.24
CA LYS A 154 -11.73 9.20 -18.68
C LYS A 154 -12.23 8.62 -20.00
N LYS A 155 -11.34 8.27 -20.94
CA LYS A 155 -11.73 7.64 -22.22
C LYS A 155 -12.17 6.20 -22.03
N THR A 156 -11.46 5.43 -21.19
CA THR A 156 -11.77 4.02 -20.92
C THR A 156 -13.09 3.87 -20.16
N LEU A 157 -13.31 4.68 -19.12
CA LEU A 157 -14.54 4.65 -18.33
C LEU A 157 -15.77 5.09 -19.13
N LYS A 158 -15.60 5.95 -20.15
CA LYS A 158 -16.70 6.31 -21.08
C LYS A 158 -17.08 5.18 -22.05
N LYS A 159 -16.22 4.17 -22.19
CA LYS A 159 -16.42 3.02 -23.09
C LYS A 159 -16.88 1.76 -22.35
N ALA A 160 -16.83 1.76 -21.02
CA ALA A 160 -17.33 0.70 -20.14
C ALA A 160 -18.79 0.98 -19.77
#